data_AF-Q3L3P4-F1
#
_entry.id   AF-Q3L3P4-F1
#
_cell.length_a   1.000
_cell.length_b   1.000
_cell.length_c   1.000
_cell.angle_alpha   90.00
_cell.angle_beta   90.00
_cell.angle_gamma   90.00
#
_symmetry.space_group_name_H-M   'P 1'
#
loop_
_entity.id
_entity.type
_entity.pdbx_description
1 polymer ?
#
loop_
_entity_poly.entity_id
_entity_poly.type
_entity_poly.pdbx_seq_one_letter_code
_entity_poly.pdbx_strand_id
1 'polypeptide(L)' 'QLTVVAPSLRVTANVGQDVVLRCHLSPCKDAWSSDIRWIQHRSSGFVHHYQNGEDLEQMEDYEGRTEL' A
#
# COMPACT_ATOMS: atom_id res chain seq x y z
N GLN A 1 -11.14 -15.84 -9.74
CA GLN A 1 -11.10 -15.08 -8.48
C GLN A 1 -9.85 -14.21 -8.51
N LEU A 2 -9.92 -12.96 -8.04
CA LEU A 2 -8.77 -12.07 -7.93
C LEU A 2 -8.16 -12.22 -6.53
N THR A 3 -6.83 -12.32 -6.44
CA THR A 3 -6.12 -12.40 -5.16
C THR A 3 -4.99 -11.38 -5.11
N VAL A 4 -4.71 -10.87 -3.92
CA VAL A 4 -3.52 -10.04 -3.65
C VAL A 4 -2.43 -10.96 -3.13
N VAL A 5 -1.30 -11.01 -3.82
CA VAL A 5 -0.14 -11.79 -3.43
C VAL A 5 0.92 -10.86 -2.87
N ALA A 6 1.29 -11.09 -1.62
CA ALA A 6 2.36 -10.39 -0.92
C ALA A 6 3.56 -11.35 -0.68
N PRO A 7 4.80 -10.83 -0.59
CA PRO A 7 5.96 -11.60 -0.19
C PRO A 7 5.74 -12.28 1.16
N SER A 8 6.19 -13.53 1.28
CA SER A 8 6.18 -14.25 2.56
C SER A 8 7.27 -13.78 3.52
N LEU A 9 8.31 -13.13 3.01
CA LEU A 9 9.42 -12.63 3.79
C LEU A 9 9.09 -11.26 4.39
N ARG A 10 9.54 -11.04 5.62
CA ARG A 10 9.45 -9.73 6.27
C ARG A 10 10.32 -8.70 5.53
N VAL A 11 9.80 -7.49 5.41
CA VAL A 11 10.56 -6.35 4.90
C VAL A 11 11.13 -5.57 6.09
N THR A 12 12.40 -5.21 6.04
CA THR A 12 13.11 -4.45 7.08
C THR A 12 13.74 -3.20 6.49
N ALA A 13 13.72 -2.10 7.24
CA ALA A 13 14.33 -0.83 6.86
C ALA A 13 15.05 -0.20 8.05
N ASN A 14 16.08 0.61 7.77
CA ASN A 14 16.70 1.45 8.77
C ASN A 14 15.91 2.76 8.91
N VAL A 15 15.97 3.39 10.07
CA VAL A 15 15.31 4.68 10.30
C VAL A 15 15.83 5.72 9.31
N GLY A 16 14.91 6.46 8.68
CA GLY A 16 15.22 7.47 7.67
C GLY A 16 15.50 6.92 6.27
N GLN A 17 15.26 5.63 6.02
CA GLN A 17 15.30 5.05 4.68
C GLN A 17 13.90 4.71 4.20
N ASP A 18 13.72 4.82 2.88
CA ASP A 18 12.50 4.40 2.21
C ASP A 18 12.48 2.88 2.04
N VAL A 19 11.28 2.32 1.93
CA VAL A 19 11.06 0.90 1.77
C VAL A 19 9.88 0.65 0.85
N VAL A 20 9.98 -0.38 0.01
CA VAL A 20 8.91 -0.77 -0.92
C VAL A 20 8.23 -2.03 -0.42
N LEU A 21 6.94 -1.93 -0.08
CA LEU A 21 6.08 -3.06 0.23
C LEU A 21 5.45 -3.58 -1.07
N ARG A 22 6.10 -4.53 -1.72
CA ARG A 22 5.60 -5.08 -3.00
C ARG A 22 4.40 -5.98 -2.77
N CYS A 23 3.36 -5.82 -3.57
CA CYS A 23 2.29 -6.79 -3.74
C CYS A 23 1.84 -6.80 -5.20
N HIS A 24 1.16 -7.86 -5.65
CA HIS A 24 0.60 -7.90 -6.99
C HIS A 24 -0.76 -8.61 -7.03
N LEU A 25 -1.53 -8.33 -8.07
CA LEU A 25 -2.77 -9.01 -8.36
C LEU A 25 -2.50 -10.31 -9.12
N SER A 26 -3.15 -11.40 -8.71
CA SER A 26 -3.16 -12.67 -9.44
C SER A 26 -4.60 -13.10 -9.76
N PRO A 27 -4.93 -13.36 -11.04
CA PRO A 27 -4.08 -13.16 -12.22
C PRO A 27 -3.73 -11.67 -12.43
N CYS A 28 -2.65 -11.41 -13.18
CA CYS A 28 -2.19 -10.05 -13.46
C CYS A 28 -3.32 -9.23 -14.10
N LYS A 29 -3.54 -8.03 -13.58
CA LYS A 29 -4.58 -7.10 -14.02
C LYS A 29 -4.06 -5.67 -13.84
N ASP A 30 -4.44 -4.79 -14.76
CA ASP A 30 -4.27 -3.36 -14.56
C ASP A 30 -5.06 -2.89 -13.34
N ALA A 31 -4.36 -2.22 -12.43
CA ALA A 31 -4.88 -1.73 -11.17
C ALA A 31 -5.04 -0.20 -11.15
N TRP A 32 -4.76 0.50 -12.25
CA TRP A 32 -4.77 1.96 -12.30
C TRP A 32 -6.10 2.57 -11.81
N SER A 33 -7.24 2.00 -12.22
CA SER A 33 -8.59 2.43 -11.78
C SER A 33 -9.13 1.68 -10.55
N SER A 34 -8.27 1.07 -9.75
CA SER A 34 -8.68 0.32 -8.55
C SER A 34 -8.71 1.20 -7.30
N ASP A 35 -9.54 0.80 -6.33
CA ASP A 35 -9.45 1.26 -4.94
C ASP A 35 -8.42 0.39 -4.20
N ILE A 36 -7.29 0.98 -3.81
CA ILE A 36 -6.18 0.29 -3.16
C ILE A 36 -5.94 0.94 -1.80
N ARG A 37 -5.99 0.13 -0.74
CA ARG A 37 -5.84 0.59 0.64
C ARG A 37 -4.75 -0.19 1.36
N TRP A 38 -3.76 0.53 1.86
CA TRP A 38 -2.80 0.04 2.84
C TRP A 38 -3.31 0.40 4.23
N ILE A 39 -3.57 -0.62 5.05
CA ILE A 39 -4.08 -0.45 6.41
C ILE A 39 -3.04 -0.86 7.44
N GLN A 40 -2.92 -0.07 8.50
CA GLN A 40 -2.13 -0.48 9.66
C GLN A 40 -2.95 -1.47 10.49
N HIS A 41 -2.53 -2.73 10.53
CA HIS A 41 -3.28 -3.83 11.16
C HIS A 41 -3.78 -3.55 12.60
N ARG A 42 -3.04 -2.75 13.40
CA ARG A 42 -3.41 -2.48 14.80
C ARG A 42 -4.50 -1.40 14.98
N SER A 43 -4.52 -0.39 14.12
CA SER A 43 -5.43 0.76 14.21
C SER A 43 -6.54 0.72 13.17
N SER A 44 -6.39 -0.12 12.14
CA SER A 44 -7.20 -0.12 10.92
C SER A 44 -7.20 1.23 10.17
N GLY A 45 -6.30 2.15 10.53
CA GLY A 45 -6.18 3.43 9.84
C GLY A 45 -5.42 3.30 8.52
N PHE A 46 -5.67 4.25 7.62
CA PHE A 46 -5.07 4.28 6.29
C PHE A 46 -3.63 4.76 6.35
N VAL A 47 -2.71 3.85 6.05
CA VAL A 47 -1.32 4.20 5.74
C VAL A 47 -1.28 4.92 4.40
N HIS A 48 -2.05 4.42 3.42
CA HIS A 48 -2.18 5.02 2.10
C HIS A 48 -3.49 4.58 1.45
N HIS A 49 -4.26 5.51 0.89
CA HIS A 49 -5.43 5.22 0.07
C HIS A 49 -5.22 5.79 -1.33
N TYR A 50 -5.31 4.92 -2.34
CA TYR A 50 -5.23 5.27 -3.74
C TYR A 50 -6.54 4.90 -4.43
N GLN A 51 -7.04 5.79 -5.30
CA GLN A 51 -8.20 5.52 -6.11
C GLN A 51 -8.12 6.23 -7.47
N ASN A 52 -8.33 5.50 -8.56
CA ASN A 52 -8.44 6.07 -9.91
C ASN A 52 -7.27 6.95 -10.37
N GLY A 53 -6.05 6.63 -9.97
CA GLY A 53 -4.88 7.43 -10.33
C GLY A 53 -4.53 8.54 -9.34
N GLU A 54 -5.26 8.65 -8.23
CA GLU A 54 -5.06 9.70 -7.23
C GLU A 54 -4.78 9.12 -5.84
N ASP A 55 -3.82 9.73 -5.15
CA ASP A 55 -3.56 9.50 -3.73
C ASP A 55 -4.55 10.35 -2.91
N LEU A 56 -5.22 9.70 -1.96
CA LEU A 56 -6.30 10.28 -1.16
C LEU A 56 -5.88 10.39 0.32
N GLU A 57 -6.66 9.79 1.23
CA GLU A 57 -6.49 9.94 2.67
C GLU A 57 -5.31 9.13 3.23
N GLN A 58 -4.58 9.76 4.15
CA GLN A 58 -3.48 9.19 4.92
C GLN A 58 -3.67 9.58 6.39
N MET A 59 -3.29 8.70 7.32
CA MET A 59 -3.13 9.07 8.73
C MET A 59 -2.04 10.13 8.87
N GLU A 60 -2.17 11.04 9.84
CA GLU A 60 -1.22 12.14 10.11
C GLU A 60 0.25 11.68 10.15
N ASP A 61 0.52 10.53 10.77
CA ASP A 61 1.88 9.95 10.86
C ASP A 61 2.51 9.56 9.50
N TYR A 62 1.70 9.43 8.45
CA TYR A 62 2.09 8.96 7.12
C TYR A 62 1.90 10.01 6.02
N GLU A 63 1.30 11.16 6.32
CA GLU A 63 1.05 12.23 5.35
C GLU A 63 2.33 12.66 4.63
N GLY A 64 2.34 12.54 3.30
CA GLY A 64 3.49 12.90 2.46
C GLY A 64 4.68 11.95 2.56
N ARG A 65 4.50 10.75 3.12
CA ARG A 65 5.56 9.73 3.32
C ARG A 65 5.31 8.44 2.54
N THR A 66 4.23 8.38 1.77
CA THR A 66 3.81 7.20 1.02
C THR A 66 3.29 7.58 -0.36
N GLU A 67 3.52 6.71 -1.33
CA GLU A 67 3.09 6.80 -2.73
C GLU A 67 2.79 5.39 -3.26
N LEU A 68 2.00 5.29 -4.35
CA LEU A 68 1.68 4.03 -5.03
C LEU A 68 2.12 4.02 -6.50
#